data_AF-A0A959L4F0-F1
#
_entry.id   AF-A0A959L4F0-F1
#
_cell.length_a   1.000
_cell.length_b   1.000
_cell.length_c   1.000
_cell.angle_alpha   90.00
_cell.angle_beta   90.00
_cell.angle_gamma   90.00
#
_symmetry.space_group_name_H-M   'P 1'
#
loop_
_entity.id
_entity.type
_entity.pdbx_description
1 polymer ?
#
loop_
_entity_poly.entity_id
_entity_poly.type
_entity_poly.pdbx_seq_one_letter_code
_entity_poly.pdbx_strand_id
1 'polypeptide(L)'
;SLRFTLAQDQYTSNTFQIGAWMRLVNNYLAATDANSTSKSSLGADAIILSTRFEYQNFGIGFSYDWNVSDLKSASNGNGAFELSLVYTMCGSENRGVYCPSF
;
A
#
# COMPACT_ATOMS: atom_id res chain seq x y z
N SER A 1 6.95 4.24 -4.61
CA SER A 1 6.24 3.75 -5.81
C SER A 1 6.69 4.56 -7.02
N LEU A 2 6.45 4.04 -8.23
CA LEU A 2 6.70 4.71 -9.51
C LEU A 2 5.35 4.95 -10.19
N ARG A 3 5.17 6.16 -10.73
CA ARG A 3 3.94 6.61 -11.40
C ARG A 3 4.29 7.02 -12.83
N PHE A 4 3.56 6.48 -13.79
CA PHE A 4 3.74 6.71 -15.22
C PHE A 4 2.44 7.27 -15.80
N THR A 5 2.46 8.53 -16.21
CA THR A 5 1.35 9.14 -16.93
C THR A 5 1.40 8.71 -18.40
N LEU A 6 0.34 8.07 -18.87
CA LEU A 6 0.24 7.49 -20.21
C LEU A 6 -0.35 8.50 -21.20
N ALA A 7 -1.40 9.19 -20.78
CA ALA A 7 -2.07 10.22 -21.58
C ALA A 7 -2.68 11.26 -20.64
N GLN A 8 -2.65 12.53 -21.03
CA GLN A 8 -3.19 13.62 -20.24
C GLN A 8 -3.92 14.60 -21.15
N ASP A 9 -5.17 14.89 -20.79
CA ASP A 9 -6.01 15.93 -21.35
C ASP A 9 -6.22 17.02 -20.29
N GLN A 10 -6.84 18.15 -20.65
CA GLN A 10 -7.06 19.29 -19.75
C GLN A 10 -7.90 18.95 -18.50
N TYR A 11 -8.69 17.87 -18.57
CA TYR A 11 -9.60 17.46 -17.49
C TYR A 11 -9.35 16.04 -16.97
N THR A 12 -8.65 15.19 -17.71
CA THR A 12 -8.51 13.77 -17.37
C THR A 12 -7.09 13.29 -17.64
N SER A 13 -6.59 12.36 -16.82
CA SER A 13 -5.29 11.73 -17.04
C SER A 13 -5.38 10.24 -16.84
N ASN A 14 -4.73 9.48 -17.71
CA ASN A 14 -4.55 8.05 -17.57
C ASN A 14 -3.17 7.78 -16.98
N THR A 15 -3.13 7.06 -15.88
CA THR A 15 -1.89 6.84 -15.13
C THR A 15 -1.77 5.38 -14.70
N PHE A 16 -0.60 4.80 -14.91
CA PHE A 16 -0.21 3.51 -14.35
C PHE A 16 0.77 3.72 -13.21
N GLN A 17 0.53 3.09 -12.07
CA GLN A 17 1.38 3.16 -10.89
C GLN A 17 1.73 1.74 -10.43
N ILE A 18 2.99 1.56 -10.05
CA ILE A 18 3.49 0.34 -9.44
C ILE A 18 4.34 0.68 -8.22
N GLY A 19 4.20 -0.08 -7.16
CA GLY A 19 4.88 0.18 -5.90
C GLY A 19 5.13 -1.09 -5.12
N ALA A 20 6.15 -1.05 -4.29
CA ALA A 20 6.40 -2.02 -3.26
C ALA A 20 6.53 -1.27 -1.93
N TRP A 21 5.95 -1.85 -0.89
CA TRP A 21 6.00 -1.36 0.47
C TRP A 21 6.40 -2.49 1.41
N MET A 22 6.85 -2.15 2.61
CA MET A 22 7.15 -3.14 3.64
C MET A 22 6.51 -2.72 4.96
N ARG A 23 5.93 -3.69 5.66
CA ARG A 23 5.37 -3.53 6.99
C ARG A 23 6.40 -4.01 8.00
N LEU A 24 6.89 -3.09 8.82
CA LEU A 24 7.80 -3.38 9.92
C LEU A 24 7.00 -3.51 11.22
N VAL A 25 7.42 -4.43 12.08
CA VAL A 25 6.80 -4.71 13.38
C VAL A 25 7.85 -4.74 14.47
N ASN A 26 7.45 -4.40 15.69
CA ASN A 26 8.32 -4.53 16.85
C ASN A 26 7.96 -5.80 17.60
N ASN A 27 8.92 -6.73 17.69
CA ASN A 27 8.81 -7.94 18.47
C ASN A 27 9.26 -7.63 19.89
N TYR A 28 8.30 -7.56 20.82
CA TYR A 28 8.58 -7.34 22.23
C TYR A 28 8.43 -8.65 23.00
N LEU A 29 9.52 -9.08 23.63
CA LEU A 29 9.54 -10.22 24.54
C LEU A 29 9.65 -9.66 25.96
N ALA A 30 8.54 -9.72 26.70
CA ALA A 30 8.51 -9.33 28.10
C ALA A 30 9.33 -10.33 28.94
N ALA A 31 10.18 -9.82 29.83
CA ALA A 31 10.84 -10.66 30.82
C ALA A 31 9.79 -11.37 31.70
N THR A 32 9.77 -12.70 31.66
CA THR A 32 8.86 -13.52 32.47
C THR A 32 9.43 -13.88 33.84
N ASP A 33 10.74 -13.69 34.04
CA ASP A 33 11.46 -14.11 35.25
C ASP A 33 12.33 -12.97 35.78
N ALA A 34 12.60 -12.99 37.08
CA ALA A 34 13.41 -11.98 37.78
C ALA A 34 14.86 -11.86 37.25
N ASN A 35 15.32 -12.84 36.48
CA ASN A 35 16.65 -12.86 35.82
C ASN A 35 16.58 -12.66 34.30
N SER A 36 15.38 -12.49 33.74
CA SER A 36 15.18 -12.23 32.32
C SER A 36 15.12 -10.73 32.07
N THR A 37 15.76 -10.26 31.00
CA THR A 37 15.67 -8.86 30.55
C THR A 37 14.72 -8.78 29.37
N SER A 38 13.81 -7.81 29.36
CA SER A 38 12.91 -7.59 28.22
C SER A 38 13.74 -7.28 26.98
N LYS A 39 13.46 -7.99 25.88
CA LYS A 39 14.14 -7.78 24.59
C LYS A 39 13.14 -7.21 23.59
N SER A 40 13.53 -6.11 22.94
CA SER A 40 12.81 -5.56 21.81
C SER A 40 13.65 -5.79 20.56
N SER A 41 13.06 -6.36 19.52
CA SER A 41 13.70 -6.59 18.22
C SER A 41 12.80 -6.06 17.11
N LEU A 42 13.40 -5.39 16.12
CA LEU A 42 12.66 -4.96 14.94
C LEU A 42 12.56 -6.14 13.95
N GLY A 43 11.34 -6.46 13.52
CA GLY A 43 11.06 -7.46 12.51
C GLY A 43 10.39 -6.86 11.27
N ALA A 44 10.41 -7.61 10.18
CA ALA A 44 9.59 -7.33 9.00
C ALA A 44 8.44 -8.35 8.96
N ASP A 45 7.21 -7.86 8.84
CA ASP A 45 6.01 -8.70 8.82
C ASP A 45 5.64 -9.08 7.40
N ALA A 46 5.48 -8.10 6.52
CA ALA A 46 5.05 -8.33 5.14
C ALA A 46 5.67 -7.35 4.14
N ILE A 47 5.82 -7.80 2.89
CA ILE A 47 6.11 -6.97 1.72
C ILE A 47 4.82 -6.85 0.91
N ILE A 48 4.41 -5.63 0.62
CA ILE A 48 3.17 -5.31 -0.08
C ILE A 48 3.54 -4.89 -1.50
N LEU A 49 3.11 -5.64 -2.50
CA LEU A 49 3.20 -5.23 -3.89
C LEU A 49 1.89 -4.56 -4.28
N SER A 50 1.95 -3.39 -4.90
CA SER A 50 0.78 -2.61 -5.30
C SER A 50 0.88 -2.20 -6.76
N THR A 51 -0.21 -2.34 -7.50
CA THR A 51 -0.40 -1.76 -8.83
C THR A 51 -1.69 -0.97 -8.83
N ARG A 52 -1.72 0.15 -9.56
CA ARG A 52 -2.90 1.00 -9.70
C ARG A 52 -2.97 1.56 -11.11
N PHE A 53 -4.17 1.52 -11.66
CA PHE A 53 -4.49 2.04 -12.98
C PHE A 53 -5.59 3.08 -12.82
N GLU A 54 -5.30 4.31 -13.21
CA GLU A 54 -6.23 5.42 -13.25
C GLU A 54 -6.61 5.65 -14.70
N TYR A 55 -7.91 5.60 -14.98
CA TYR A 55 -8.51 5.93 -16.26
C TYR A 55 -9.55 7.01 -16.05
N GLN A 56 -9.22 8.23 -16.48
CA GLN A 56 -10.04 9.42 -16.27
C GLN A 56 -10.44 9.60 -14.78
N ASN A 57 -11.72 9.40 -14.46
CA ASN A 57 -12.28 9.53 -13.12
C ASN A 57 -12.27 8.22 -12.32
N PHE A 58 -11.98 7.09 -12.96
CA PHE A 58 -11.95 5.79 -12.31
C PHE A 58 -10.52 5.36 -12.00
N GLY A 59 -10.29 4.85 -10.80
CA GLY A 59 -9.05 4.21 -10.39
C GLY A 59 -9.33 2.77 -9.96
N ILE A 60 -8.58 1.83 -10.51
CA ILE A 60 -8.59 0.42 -10.08
C ILE A 60 -7.21 0.11 -9.54
N GLY A 61 -7.15 -0.45 -8.33
CA GLY A 61 -5.91 -0.88 -7.70
C GLY A 61 -5.96 -2.34 -7.30
N PHE A 62 -4.79 -2.97 -7.33
CA PHE A 62 -4.57 -4.32 -6.84
C PHE A 62 -3.34 -4.31 -5.94
N SER A 63 -3.47 -4.91 -4.76
CA SER A 63 -2.34 -5.15 -3.87
C SER A 63 -2.28 -6.60 -3.40
N TYR A 64 -1.06 -7.06 -3.12
CA TYR A 64 -0.80 -8.35 -2.52
C TYR A 64 0.20 -8.20 -1.36
N ASP A 65 -0.24 -8.63 -0.19
CA ASP A 65 0.60 -8.73 1.00
C ASP A 65 1.32 -10.08 0.98
N TRP A 66 2.64 -10.09 0.90
CA TRP A 66 3.46 -11.28 1.07
C TRP A 66 4.08 -11.27 2.47
N ASN A 67 3.67 -12.22 3.31
CA ASN A 67 4.20 -12.39 4.67
C ASN A 67 5.64 -12.92 4.66
N VAL A 68 6.57 -12.21 5.34
CA VAL A 68 8.01 -12.50 5.40
C VAL A 68 8.48 -12.84 6.83
N SER A 69 7.68 -12.57 7.86
CA SER A 69 8.01 -12.89 9.26
C SER A 69 8.16 -14.39 9.53
N ASP A 70 8.73 -14.74 10.69
CA ASP A 70 8.86 -16.12 11.18
C ASP A 70 7.49 -16.84 11.36
N LEU A 71 6.38 -16.10 11.33
CA LEU A 71 5.02 -16.65 11.23
C LEU A 71 4.70 -17.25 9.84
N LYS A 72 5.61 -17.14 8.86
CA LYS A 72 5.55 -17.82 7.56
C LYS A 72 5.33 -19.33 7.69
N SER A 73 5.83 -19.96 8.75
CA SER A 73 5.62 -21.40 8.98
C SER A 73 4.16 -21.76 9.27
N ALA A 74 3.33 -20.80 9.72
CA ALA A 74 1.91 -21.01 10.03
C ALA A 74 0.98 -20.59 8.87
N SER A 75 1.35 -19.58 8.07
CA SER A 75 0.56 -19.08 6.92
C SER A 75 1.04 -19.58 5.55
N ASN A 76 2.17 -20.31 5.50
CA ASN A 76 2.88 -20.70 4.29
C ASN A 76 3.32 -19.52 3.41
N GLY A 77 3.46 -18.33 3.99
CA GLY A 77 3.80 -17.09 3.26
C GLY A 77 2.64 -16.48 2.48
N ASN A 78 1.44 -17.07 2.51
CA ASN A 78 0.26 -16.46 1.94
C ASN A 78 -0.15 -15.25 2.79
N GLY A 79 -0.25 -14.08 2.17
CA GLY A 79 -1.02 -12.97 2.74
C GLY A 79 -2.32 -12.76 1.97
N ALA A 80 -2.75 -11.51 1.87
CA ALA A 80 -4.06 -11.14 1.37
C ALA A 80 -3.98 -10.50 -0.02
N PHE A 81 -4.95 -10.84 -0.87
CA PHE A 81 -5.24 -10.08 -2.08
C PHE A 81 -6.18 -8.94 -1.73
N GLU A 82 -5.87 -7.76 -2.23
CA GLU A 82 -6.66 -6.56 -2.02
C GLU A 82 -7.01 -5.93 -3.37
N LEU A 83 -8.28 -5.50 -3.49
CA LEU A 83 -8.79 -4.82 -4.67
C LEU A 83 -9.36 -3.48 -4.23
N SER A 84 -9.01 -2.41 -4.95
CA SER A 84 -9.56 -1.07 -4.73
C SER A 84 -10.22 -0.54 -5.99
N LEU A 85 -11.36 0.11 -5.81
CA LEU A 85 -12.06 0.86 -6.84
C LEU A 85 -12.32 2.26 -6.31
N VAL A 86 -11.85 3.26 -7.03
CA VAL A 86 -11.96 4.67 -6.69
C VAL A 86 -12.69 5.37 -7.83
N TYR A 87 -13.67 6.19 -7.50
CA TYR A 87 -14.31 7.09 -8.46
C TYR A 87 -14.15 8.52 -7.98
N THR A 88 -13.52 9.36 -8.81
CA THR A 88 -13.22 10.75 -8.51
C THR A 88 -14.25 11.64 -9.21
N MET A 89 -15.16 12.22 -8.45
CA MET A 89 -16.13 13.19 -8.97
C MET A 89 -15.48 14.58 -9.05
N CYS A 90 -15.24 15.09 -10.26
CA CYS A 90 -14.89 16.48 -10.47
C CYS A 90 -16.16 17.27 -10.81
N GLY A 91 -16.57 18.18 -9.91
CA GLY A 91 -17.68 19.10 -10.17
C GLY A 91 -17.28 20.25 -11.09
N SER A 92 -18.26 21.02 -11.59
CA SER A 92 -18.02 22.29 -12.28
C SER A 92 -17.48 23.31 -11.27
N GLU A 93 -16.16 23.33 -11.07
CA GLU A 93 -15.51 24.31 -10.20
C GLU A 93 -15.10 25.56 -11.00
N ASN A 94 -15.81 26.67 -10.76
CA ASN A 94 -15.34 28.04 -11.04
C ASN A 94 -14.30 28.49 -9.99
N ARG A 95 -13.41 27.60 -9.56
CA ARG A 95 -12.31 27.92 -8.66
C ARG A 95 -11.05 27.48 -9.37
N GLY A 96 -10.15 28.42 -9.64
CA GLY A 96 -8.88 28.20 -10.34
C GLY A 96 -7.88 27.35 -9.56
N VAL A 97 -8.34 26.30 -8.90
CA VAL A 97 -7.55 25.35 -8.12
C VAL A 97 -7.71 23.99 -8.80
N TYR A 98 -6.59 23.45 -9.26
CA TYR A 98 -6.51 22.14 -9.89
C TYR A 98 -6.86 21.04 -8.89
N CYS A 99 -7.71 20.07 -9.27
CA CYS A 99 -8.06 18.92 -8.42
C CYS A 99 -6.82 18.03 -8.21
N PRO A 100 -6.28 17.91 -6.97
CA PRO A 100 -5.09 17.11 -6.74
C PRO A 100 -5.41 15.61 -6.79
N SER A 101 -4.67 14.86 -7.61
CA SER A 101 -4.68 13.40 -7.62
C SER A 101 -3.68 12.85 -6.59
N PHE A 102 -4.10 11.95 -5.70
CA PHE A 102 -3.24 11.25 -4.72
C PHE A 102 -3.19 9.73 -4.98
#